data_AF-A0A914A9S7-F1
#
_entry.id   AF-A0A914A9S7-F1
#
_cell.length_a   1.000
_cell.length_b   1.000
_cell.length_c   1.000
_cell.angle_alpha   90.00
_cell.angle_beta   90.00
_cell.angle_gamma   90.00
#
_symmetry.space_group_name_H-M   'P 1'
#
loop_
_entity.id
_entity.type
_entity.pdbx_description
1 polymer ?
#
loop_
_entity_poly.entity_id
_entity_poly.type
_entity_poly.pdbx_seq_one_letter_code
_entity_poly.pdbx_strand_id
1 'polypeptide(L)'
;MSFSRVVILLCVVAVVLASKHKSKHQQMKASRHEMRGAKKALESLSYTKEEQIYSIDGYKEEPEESINDVTDKCNTLPCPPGETCYIDRDGAPYCDCVEFCIEEDGDPFIQVCSTGNVTYRSQCELYRLRCVNPREMDAEHLDYFGPCKIMEQCNPADLATFPQRMRTWFLEVMKELSGLTEEQGGLDEEEREFEKLAEAETKPWRRPLHWKFFNMDIAPNDFHLSESELMPMRAQLLPMEPCTDAFIASCDTNDDDLISIVEWGTCMGLNEEEILY
;
A
#
# COMPACT_ATOMS: atom_id res chain seq x y z
N MET A 1 -17.86 12.93 56.27
CA MET A 1 -18.44 12.27 55.07
C MET A 1 -18.01 12.88 53.73
N SER A 2 -17.41 14.10 53.69
CA SER A 2 -17.00 14.74 52.41
C SER A 2 -15.72 14.14 51.80
N PHE A 3 -14.76 13.72 52.63
CA PHE A 3 -13.48 13.16 52.18
C PHE A 3 -13.61 11.89 51.32
N SER A 4 -14.54 11.01 51.67
CA SER A 4 -14.76 9.74 50.95
C SER A 4 -15.33 9.97 49.54
N ARG A 5 -16.15 11.01 49.35
CA ARG A 5 -16.72 11.35 48.03
C ARG A 5 -15.67 11.90 47.06
N VAL A 6 -14.71 12.69 47.57
CA VAL A 6 -13.61 13.23 46.74
C VAL A 6 -12.65 12.13 46.29
N VAL A 7 -12.31 11.18 47.17
CA VAL A 7 -11.45 10.05 46.83
C VAL A 7 -12.09 9.16 45.76
N ILE A 8 -13.39 8.86 45.89
CA ILE A 8 -14.13 8.07 44.87
C ILE A 8 -14.12 8.79 43.51
N LEU A 9 -14.33 10.11 43.50
CA LEU A 9 -14.35 10.89 42.26
C LEU A 9 -12.98 10.89 41.57
N LEU A 10 -11.89 11.03 42.32
CA LEU A 10 -10.53 10.95 41.79
C LEU A 10 -10.20 9.57 41.22
N CYS A 11 -10.64 8.49 41.89
CA CYS A 11 -10.47 7.13 41.40
C CYS A 11 -11.24 6.89 40.08
N VAL A 12 -12.48 7.36 39.97
CA VAL A 12 -13.27 7.22 38.74
C VAL A 12 -12.63 8.00 37.59
N VAL A 13 -12.17 9.23 37.83
CA VAL A 13 -11.46 10.03 36.82
C VAL A 13 -10.18 9.34 36.37
N ALA A 14 -9.38 8.79 37.29
CA ALA A 14 -8.17 8.05 36.96
C ALA A 14 -8.44 6.81 36.11
N VAL A 15 -9.51 6.04 36.41
CA VAL A 15 -9.93 4.88 35.63
C VAL A 15 -10.40 5.28 34.22
N VAL A 16 -11.16 6.38 34.10
CA VAL A 16 -11.61 6.89 32.79
C VAL A 16 -10.43 7.39 31.95
N LEU A 17 -9.47 8.09 32.55
CA LEU A 17 -8.26 8.55 31.87
C LEU A 17 -7.38 7.38 31.42
N ALA A 18 -7.20 6.36 32.27
CA ALA A 18 -6.46 5.15 31.93
C ALA A 18 -7.14 4.35 30.81
N SER A 19 -8.48 4.27 30.82
CA SER A 19 -9.27 3.63 29.76
C SER A 19 -9.14 4.35 28.41
N LYS A 20 -9.24 5.70 28.41
CA LYS A 20 -9.01 6.53 27.21
C LYS A 20 -7.59 6.41 26.68
N HIS A 21 -6.59 6.37 27.56
CA HIS A 21 -5.18 6.20 27.18
C HIS A 21 -4.92 4.81 26.55
N LYS A 22 -5.53 3.76 27.11
CA LYS A 22 -5.45 2.39 26.56
C LYS A 22 -6.11 2.29 25.18
N SER A 23 -7.27 2.92 25.00
CA SER A 23 -7.99 3.00 23.70
C SER A 23 -7.18 3.74 22.63
N LYS A 24 -6.60 4.92 22.95
CA LYS A 24 -5.72 5.65 22.01
C LYS A 24 -4.47 4.85 21.64
N HIS A 25 -3.87 4.17 22.61
CA HIS A 25 -2.68 3.34 22.37
C HIS A 25 -2.99 2.09 21.52
N GLN A 26 -4.20 1.53 21.62
CA GLN A 26 -4.66 0.46 20.71
C GLN A 26 -4.91 0.99 19.30
N GLN A 27 -5.50 2.18 19.16
CA GLN A 27 -5.72 2.82 17.85
C GLN A 27 -4.42 3.16 17.12
N MET A 28 -3.41 3.69 17.84
CA MET A 28 -2.06 3.92 17.29
C MET A 28 -1.32 2.62 16.94
N LYS A 29 -1.57 1.52 17.66
CA LYS A 29 -0.97 0.22 17.33
C LYS A 29 -1.58 -0.41 16.08
N ALA A 30 -2.89 -0.25 15.88
CA ALA A 30 -3.58 -0.67 14.67
C ALA A 30 -3.10 0.12 13.45
N SER A 31 -3.04 1.45 13.55
CA SER A 31 -2.46 2.33 12.51
C SER A 31 -1.00 1.98 12.18
N ARG A 32 -0.16 1.67 13.18
CA ARG A 32 1.22 1.19 12.92
C ARG A 32 1.31 -0.18 12.24
N HIS A 33 0.34 -1.07 12.48
CA HIS A 33 0.28 -2.37 11.81
C HIS A 33 -0.14 -2.20 10.35
N GLU A 34 -1.15 -1.35 10.13
CA GLU A 34 -1.68 -0.94 8.84
C GLU A 34 -0.60 -0.25 7.97
N MET A 35 0.20 0.65 8.54
CA MET A 35 1.31 1.33 7.87
C MET A 35 2.47 0.39 7.50
N ARG A 36 2.78 -0.61 8.35
CA ARG A 36 3.78 -1.64 8.05
C ARG A 36 3.31 -2.59 6.96
N GLY A 37 2.03 -2.96 6.98
CA GLY A 37 1.39 -3.72 5.91
C GLY A 37 1.38 -2.94 4.60
N ALA A 38 1.07 -1.64 4.65
CA ALA A 38 1.03 -0.76 3.48
C ALA A 38 2.40 -0.59 2.81
N LYS A 39 3.50 -0.44 3.56
CA LYS A 39 4.85 -0.36 2.98
C LYS A 39 5.37 -1.71 2.50
N LYS A 40 5.16 -2.80 3.23
CA LYS A 40 5.49 -4.15 2.73
C LYS A 40 4.68 -4.50 1.48
N ALA A 41 3.41 -4.08 1.43
CA ALA A 41 2.58 -4.20 0.25
C ALA A 41 3.14 -3.34 -0.89
N LEU A 42 3.50 -2.07 -0.63
CA LEU A 42 4.14 -1.19 -1.61
C LEU A 42 5.47 -1.76 -2.13
N GLU A 43 6.31 -2.30 -1.26
CA GLU A 43 7.58 -2.96 -1.61
C GLU A 43 7.33 -4.26 -2.38
N SER A 44 6.30 -5.04 -2.02
CA SER A 44 5.90 -6.25 -2.76
C SER A 44 5.24 -5.94 -4.11
N LEU A 45 4.72 -4.72 -4.29
CA LEU A 45 4.11 -4.23 -5.54
C LEU A 45 5.13 -3.47 -6.41
N SER A 46 6.20 -2.94 -5.79
CA SER A 46 7.45 -2.52 -6.46
C SER A 46 8.21 -3.69 -7.08
N TYR A 47 7.77 -4.91 -6.79
CA TYR A 47 8.18 -6.11 -7.47
C TYR A 47 7.44 -6.27 -8.81
N THR A 48 7.72 -5.37 -9.76
CA THR A 48 7.44 -5.53 -11.20
C THR A 48 8.66 -5.12 -12.04
N LYS A 49 9.82 -5.03 -11.38
CA LYS A 49 11.10 -4.72 -11.98
C LYS A 49 11.67 -5.96 -12.70
N GLU A 50 11.65 -5.92 -14.04
CA GLU A 50 12.64 -6.55 -14.95
C GLU A 50 12.33 -7.79 -15.83
N GLU A 51 11.10 -8.33 -15.97
CA GLU A 51 10.91 -9.52 -16.87
C GLU A 51 9.88 -9.44 -18.03
N GLN A 52 9.33 -8.27 -18.37
CA GLN A 52 8.64 -8.13 -19.67
C GLN A 52 9.54 -7.59 -20.80
N ILE A 53 10.83 -7.31 -20.52
CA ILE A 53 11.80 -6.80 -21.51
C ILE A 53 13.05 -7.70 -21.55
N TYR A 54 12.93 -9.00 -21.81
CA TYR A 54 13.94 -9.75 -22.59
C TYR A 54 13.43 -11.16 -22.93
N SER A 55 12.43 -11.22 -23.81
CA SER A 55 12.16 -12.43 -24.58
C SER A 55 12.18 -12.07 -26.06
N ILE A 56 13.38 -12.01 -26.64
CA ILE A 56 13.73 -12.35 -28.04
C ILE A 56 15.24 -12.11 -28.22
N ASP A 57 15.99 -13.20 -28.11
CA ASP A 57 17.00 -13.69 -29.07
C ASP A 57 18.13 -14.42 -28.32
N GLY A 58 18.21 -15.73 -28.59
CA GLY A 58 19.08 -16.63 -27.88
C GLY A 58 20.55 -16.49 -28.26
N TYR A 59 21.43 -16.86 -27.32
CA TYR A 59 22.70 -17.50 -27.61
C TYR A 59 23.14 -18.29 -26.36
N LYS A 60 23.54 -19.56 -26.57
CA LYS A 60 24.08 -20.47 -25.56
C LYS A 60 25.54 -20.12 -25.27
N GLU A 61 25.94 -20.24 -24.01
CA GLU A 61 27.27 -20.73 -23.61
C GLU A 61 27.18 -21.38 -22.22
N GLU A 62 27.64 -22.63 -22.11
CA GLU A 62 27.80 -23.35 -20.84
C GLU A 62 29.08 -22.88 -20.12
N PRO A 63 29.07 -22.82 -18.77
CA PRO A 63 30.29 -23.17 -18.05
C PRO A 63 30.08 -24.17 -16.91
N GLU A 64 31.18 -24.85 -16.63
CA GLU A 64 31.41 -26.00 -15.76
C GLU A 64 30.93 -25.84 -14.31
N GLU A 65 30.50 -26.97 -13.74
CA GLU A 65 30.13 -27.12 -12.33
C GLU A 65 31.25 -26.69 -11.37
N SER A 66 30.87 -25.89 -10.37
CA SER A 66 31.49 -25.97 -9.06
C SER A 66 30.39 -26.01 -7.98
N ILE A 67 30.42 -27.11 -7.21
CA ILE A 67 29.46 -27.43 -6.17
C ILE A 67 29.82 -26.62 -4.91
N ASN A 68 28.97 -25.65 -4.56
CA ASN A 68 28.45 -25.39 -3.21
C ASN A 68 27.76 -24.00 -3.16
N ASP A 69 26.62 -23.84 -3.82
CA ASP A 69 25.62 -22.83 -3.43
C ASP A 69 24.22 -23.19 -3.95
N VAL A 70 23.57 -24.17 -3.30
CA VAL A 70 22.20 -24.59 -3.65
C VAL A 70 21.15 -23.69 -2.98
N THR A 71 21.59 -22.67 -2.25
CA THR A 71 20.75 -21.79 -1.41
C THR A 71 20.42 -20.44 -2.03
N ASP A 72 20.91 -20.13 -3.25
CA ASP A 72 20.83 -18.75 -3.78
C ASP A 72 19.86 -18.54 -4.97
N LYS A 73 19.41 -19.61 -5.65
CA LYS A 73 18.69 -19.46 -6.93
C LYS A 73 17.25 -18.91 -6.81
N CYS A 74 16.57 -19.14 -5.69
CA CYS A 74 15.26 -18.55 -5.43
C CYS A 74 15.33 -17.14 -4.82
N ASN A 75 16.52 -16.67 -4.43
CA ASN A 75 16.67 -15.31 -3.91
C ASN A 75 16.60 -14.28 -5.04
N THR A 76 16.93 -14.70 -6.26
CA THR A 76 16.97 -13.84 -7.45
C THR A 76 15.76 -14.02 -8.37
N LEU A 77 15.02 -15.13 -8.26
CA LEU A 77 13.78 -15.34 -9.01
C LEU A 77 12.59 -14.84 -8.19
N PRO A 78 11.98 -13.73 -8.58
CA PRO A 78 10.69 -13.35 -8.02
C PRO A 78 9.53 -14.14 -8.57
N CYS A 79 8.47 -14.20 -7.78
CA CYS A 79 7.23 -14.80 -8.22
C CYS A 79 6.09 -13.80 -8.22
N PRO A 80 5.14 -13.92 -9.17
CA PRO A 80 3.90 -13.17 -9.16
C PRO A 80 3.12 -13.34 -7.84
N PRO A 81 2.22 -12.40 -7.51
CA PRO A 81 1.35 -12.54 -6.36
C PRO A 81 0.59 -13.87 -6.37
N GLY A 82 0.67 -14.62 -5.27
CA GLY A 82 0.02 -15.93 -5.13
C GLY A 82 0.91 -17.12 -5.51
N GLU A 83 2.14 -16.87 -5.96
CA GLU A 83 3.15 -17.87 -6.27
C GLU A 83 4.35 -17.78 -5.32
N THR A 84 5.12 -18.86 -5.22
CA THR A 84 6.39 -18.92 -4.48
C THR A 84 7.43 -19.68 -5.30
N CYS A 85 8.70 -19.35 -5.07
CA CYS A 85 9.80 -19.98 -5.80
C CYS A 85 10.10 -21.38 -5.27
N TYR A 86 10.25 -22.33 -6.19
CA TYR A 86 10.70 -23.69 -5.98
C TYR A 86 11.91 -23.99 -6.87
N ILE A 87 12.68 -25.01 -6.51
CA ILE A 87 13.81 -25.49 -7.33
C ILE A 87 13.42 -26.85 -7.90
N ASP A 88 13.54 -27.02 -9.22
CA ASP A 88 13.24 -28.28 -9.90
C ASP A 88 14.35 -29.34 -9.69
N ARG A 89 14.22 -30.49 -10.37
CA ARG A 89 15.18 -31.60 -10.25
C ARG A 89 16.53 -31.30 -10.91
N ASP A 90 16.55 -30.40 -11.88
CA ASP A 90 17.74 -29.98 -12.61
C ASP A 90 18.42 -28.77 -11.92
N GLY A 91 17.84 -28.30 -10.82
CA GLY A 91 18.35 -27.20 -10.03
C GLY A 91 17.99 -25.83 -10.59
N ALA A 92 16.98 -25.71 -11.45
CA ALA A 92 16.47 -24.43 -11.96
C ALA A 92 15.34 -23.89 -11.05
N PRO A 93 15.33 -22.59 -10.73
CA PRO A 93 14.24 -21.98 -9.99
C PRO A 93 13.01 -21.80 -10.90
N TYR A 94 11.81 -22.00 -10.37
CA TYR A 94 10.54 -21.71 -11.04
C TYR A 94 9.48 -21.28 -10.02
N CYS A 95 8.48 -20.53 -10.47
CA CYS A 95 7.35 -20.12 -9.64
C CYS A 95 6.18 -21.08 -9.79
N ASP A 96 5.56 -21.43 -8.67
CA ASP A 96 4.34 -22.22 -8.62
C ASP A 96 3.43 -21.68 -7.51
N CYS A 97 2.14 -22.00 -7.59
CA CYS A 97 1.15 -21.47 -6.67
C CYS A 97 1.50 -21.80 -5.22
N VAL A 98 1.31 -20.82 -4.32
CA VAL A 98 1.49 -21.00 -2.89
C VAL A 98 0.61 -22.16 -2.41
N GLU A 99 1.21 -23.16 -1.78
CA GLU A 99 0.44 -24.33 -1.30
C GLU A 99 -0.52 -23.96 -0.16
N PHE A 100 -0.06 -23.14 0.79
CA PHE A 100 -0.83 -22.66 1.94
C PHE A 100 -0.37 -21.27 2.38
N CYS A 101 -1.33 -20.41 2.74
CA CYS A 101 -1.02 -19.13 3.36
C CYS A 101 -0.95 -19.26 4.89
N ILE A 102 0.01 -18.57 5.51
CA ILE A 102 0.15 -18.53 6.96
C ILE A 102 -1.06 -17.80 7.55
N GLU A 103 -1.72 -18.43 8.51
CA GLU A 103 -2.84 -17.85 9.24
C GLU A 103 -2.31 -17.04 10.41
N GLU A 104 -2.53 -15.73 10.38
CA GLU A 104 -2.31 -14.85 11.53
C GLU A 104 -3.67 -14.62 12.20
N ASP A 105 -3.96 -15.38 13.26
CA ASP A 105 -5.27 -15.36 13.91
C ASP A 105 -5.58 -13.99 14.55
N GLY A 106 -6.73 -13.41 14.18
CA GLY A 106 -7.43 -12.39 14.98
C GLY A 106 -7.35 -10.94 14.52
N ASP A 107 -6.73 -10.63 13.37
CA ASP A 107 -6.71 -9.29 12.80
C ASP A 107 -7.63 -9.17 11.55
N PRO A 108 -8.79 -8.47 11.66
CA PRO A 108 -9.68 -8.22 10.51
C PRO A 108 -9.03 -7.44 9.37
N PHE A 109 -7.94 -6.69 9.63
CA PHE A 109 -7.23 -5.92 8.61
C PHE A 109 -6.41 -6.81 7.66
N ILE A 110 -6.21 -8.09 8.02
CA ILE A 110 -5.55 -9.06 7.13
C ILE A 110 -6.50 -9.52 6.02
N GLN A 111 -7.82 -9.53 6.29
CA GLN A 111 -8.83 -9.90 5.30
C GLN A 111 -8.83 -8.92 4.12
N VAL A 112 -9.38 -9.36 2.99
CA VAL A 112 -9.54 -8.50 1.82
C VAL A 112 -10.91 -8.71 1.19
N CYS A 113 -11.43 -7.67 0.53
CA CYS A 113 -12.60 -7.74 -0.31
C CYS A 113 -12.19 -7.78 -1.77
N SER A 114 -12.83 -8.63 -2.56
CA SER A 114 -12.64 -8.68 -4.01
C SER A 114 -13.66 -7.83 -4.78
N THR A 115 -13.38 -7.62 -6.06
CA THR A 115 -14.31 -7.00 -7.04
C THR A 115 -15.64 -7.75 -7.16
N GLY A 116 -15.65 -9.06 -6.90
CA GLY A 116 -16.86 -9.88 -6.80
C GLY A 116 -17.64 -9.71 -5.48
N ASN A 117 -17.23 -8.80 -4.60
CA ASN A 117 -17.79 -8.58 -3.26
C ASN A 117 -17.71 -9.83 -2.38
N VAL A 118 -16.61 -10.59 -2.51
CA VAL A 118 -16.30 -11.77 -1.69
C VAL A 118 -15.17 -11.43 -0.73
N THR A 119 -15.37 -11.77 0.55
CA THR A 119 -14.33 -11.58 1.57
C THR A 119 -13.40 -12.78 1.63
N TYR A 120 -12.12 -12.55 1.41
CA TYR A 120 -11.06 -13.54 1.56
C TYR A 120 -10.33 -13.34 2.88
N ARG A 121 -9.81 -14.45 3.42
CA ARG A 121 -9.14 -14.45 4.73
C ARG A 121 -7.82 -13.68 4.73
N SER A 122 -7.16 -13.56 3.58
CA SER A 122 -5.98 -12.73 3.38
C SER A 122 -5.76 -12.38 1.91
N GLN A 123 -4.92 -11.39 1.66
CA GLN A 123 -4.41 -11.09 0.31
C GLN A 123 -3.73 -12.30 -0.32
N CYS A 124 -2.89 -13.01 0.44
CA CYS A 124 -2.24 -14.25 0.00
C CYS A 124 -3.26 -15.27 -0.52
N GLU A 125 -4.39 -15.42 0.17
CA GLU A 125 -5.40 -16.41 -0.19
C GLU A 125 -6.20 -16.07 -1.42
N LEU A 126 -6.52 -14.79 -1.62
CA LEU A 126 -7.11 -14.32 -2.87
C LEU A 126 -6.18 -14.68 -4.05
N TYR A 127 -4.92 -14.28 -3.99
CA TYR A 127 -3.98 -14.53 -5.09
C TYR A 127 -3.64 -16.00 -5.28
N ARG A 128 -3.47 -16.76 -4.20
CA ARG A 128 -3.30 -18.21 -4.26
C ARG A 128 -4.46 -18.89 -5.00
N LEU A 129 -5.70 -18.52 -4.68
CA LEU A 129 -6.87 -19.10 -5.35
C LEU A 129 -6.94 -18.70 -6.83
N ARG A 130 -6.55 -17.47 -7.18
CA ARG A 130 -6.41 -17.04 -8.58
C ARG A 130 -5.37 -17.87 -9.32
N CYS A 131 -4.23 -18.13 -8.70
CA CYS A 131 -3.18 -18.96 -9.28
C CYS A 131 -3.65 -20.40 -9.52
N VAL A 132 -4.29 -21.02 -8.53
CA VAL A 132 -4.73 -22.43 -8.61
C VAL A 132 -5.93 -22.61 -9.55
N ASN A 133 -6.85 -21.64 -9.62
CA ASN A 133 -8.09 -21.73 -10.39
C ASN A 133 -8.29 -20.51 -11.32
N PRO A 134 -7.38 -20.26 -12.29
CA PRO A 134 -7.35 -19.01 -13.04
C PRO A 134 -8.62 -18.75 -13.86
N ARG A 135 -9.27 -19.81 -14.36
CA ARG A 135 -10.52 -19.67 -15.14
C ARG A 135 -11.72 -19.27 -14.30
N GLU A 136 -11.80 -19.77 -13.07
CA GLU A 136 -12.94 -19.49 -12.18
C GLU A 136 -12.77 -18.15 -11.46
N MET A 137 -11.52 -17.74 -11.25
CA MET A 137 -11.13 -16.57 -10.49
C MET A 137 -10.69 -15.39 -11.37
N ASP A 138 -10.89 -15.48 -12.70
CA ASP A 138 -10.44 -14.49 -13.68
C ASP A 138 -10.98 -13.08 -13.37
N ALA A 139 -12.25 -13.00 -12.98
CA ALA A 139 -12.91 -11.73 -12.64
C ALA A 139 -12.66 -11.25 -11.20
N GLU A 140 -12.07 -12.09 -10.34
CA GLU A 140 -11.87 -11.78 -8.92
C GLU A 140 -10.52 -11.10 -8.71
N HIS A 141 -10.55 -9.79 -8.55
CA HIS A 141 -9.38 -8.96 -8.23
C HIS A 141 -9.51 -8.40 -6.81
N LEU A 142 -8.39 -7.99 -6.22
CA LEU A 142 -8.44 -7.24 -4.96
C LEU A 142 -9.20 -5.93 -5.23
N ASP A 143 -10.19 -5.61 -4.39
CA ASP A 143 -10.88 -4.31 -4.44
C ASP A 143 -10.36 -3.42 -3.32
N TYR A 144 -10.41 -3.91 -2.07
CA TYR A 144 -9.89 -3.19 -0.91
C TYR A 144 -9.46 -4.08 0.25
N PHE A 145 -8.66 -3.51 1.16
CA PHE A 145 -8.24 -4.16 2.39
C PHE A 145 -9.36 -4.16 3.45
N GLY A 146 -9.44 -5.24 4.21
CA GLY A 146 -10.51 -5.54 5.15
C GLY A 146 -11.66 -6.36 4.55
N PRO A 147 -12.65 -6.76 5.37
CA PRO A 147 -13.80 -7.52 4.90
C PRO A 147 -14.73 -6.67 4.04
N CYS A 148 -15.47 -7.33 3.15
CA CYS A 148 -16.46 -6.65 2.32
C CYS A 148 -17.53 -5.98 3.18
N LYS A 149 -17.88 -4.75 2.81
CA LYS A 149 -18.88 -3.94 3.49
C LYS A 149 -19.70 -3.15 2.49
N ILE A 150 -20.86 -2.70 2.97
CA ILE A 150 -21.69 -1.77 2.21
C ILE A 150 -21.01 -0.40 2.27
N MET A 151 -20.62 0.07 1.09
CA MET A 151 -20.00 1.37 0.90
C MET A 151 -21.06 2.46 0.79
N GLU A 152 -20.81 3.60 1.43
CA GLU A 152 -21.60 4.80 1.19
C GLU A 152 -21.35 5.30 -0.24
N GLN A 153 -22.34 5.95 -0.85
CA GLN A 153 -22.17 6.50 -2.19
C GLN A 153 -21.34 7.79 -2.11
N CYS A 154 -20.38 7.94 -3.01
CA CYS A 154 -19.70 9.21 -3.18
C CYS A 154 -20.71 10.30 -3.56
N ASN A 155 -20.79 11.36 -2.76
CA ASN A 155 -21.63 12.51 -3.06
C ASN A 155 -20.77 13.72 -3.50
N PRO A 156 -21.36 14.71 -4.21
CA PRO A 156 -20.60 15.83 -4.75
C PRO A 156 -19.90 16.71 -3.69
N ALA A 157 -20.44 16.79 -2.48
CA ALA A 157 -19.83 17.59 -1.41
C ALA A 157 -18.57 16.92 -0.86
N ASP A 158 -18.62 15.59 -0.69
CA ASP A 158 -17.48 14.80 -0.25
C ASP A 158 -16.39 14.74 -1.31
N LEU A 159 -16.78 14.63 -2.60
CA LEU A 159 -15.85 14.69 -3.73
C LEU A 159 -15.14 16.05 -3.80
N ALA A 160 -15.87 17.16 -3.65
CA ALA A 160 -15.30 18.51 -3.70
C ALA A 160 -14.28 18.78 -2.58
N THR A 161 -14.36 18.04 -1.47
CA THR A 161 -13.46 18.17 -0.31
C THR A 161 -12.42 17.06 -0.20
N PHE A 162 -12.50 16.06 -1.08
CA PHE A 162 -11.59 14.91 -1.13
C PHE A 162 -10.11 15.32 -1.33
N PRO A 163 -9.75 16.23 -2.26
CA PRO A 163 -8.36 16.60 -2.48
C PRO A 163 -7.70 17.21 -1.23
N GLN A 164 -8.45 17.95 -0.42
CA GLN A 164 -7.97 18.49 0.86
C GLN A 164 -7.62 17.36 1.83
N ARG A 165 -8.52 16.38 1.99
CA ARG A 165 -8.30 15.25 2.90
C ARG A 165 -7.12 14.39 2.45
N MET A 166 -7.00 14.13 1.16
CA MET A 166 -5.90 13.33 0.61
C MET A 166 -4.54 14.00 0.79
N ARG A 167 -4.45 15.33 0.59
CA ARG A 167 -3.24 16.10 0.88
C ARG A 167 -2.85 16.06 2.35
N THR A 168 -3.81 16.21 3.25
CA THR A 168 -3.57 16.06 4.69
C THR A 168 -3.09 14.65 5.01
N TRP A 169 -3.70 13.63 4.41
CA TRP A 169 -3.32 12.24 4.60
C TRP A 169 -1.87 11.96 4.16
N PHE A 170 -1.46 12.38 2.96
CA PHE A 170 -0.07 12.19 2.51
C PHE A 170 0.95 12.89 3.44
N LEU A 171 0.63 14.10 3.89
CA LEU A 171 1.47 14.83 4.84
C LEU A 171 1.59 14.07 6.18
N GLU A 172 0.48 13.59 6.73
CA GLU A 172 0.45 12.85 7.99
C GLU A 172 1.19 11.51 7.87
N VAL A 173 0.99 10.78 6.77
CA VAL A 173 1.71 9.53 6.46
C VAL A 173 3.21 9.76 6.42
N MET A 174 3.69 10.73 5.65
CA MET A 174 5.12 11.01 5.53
C MET A 174 5.72 11.38 6.89
N LYS A 175 4.99 12.15 7.70
CA LYS A 175 5.40 12.53 9.07
C LYS A 175 5.41 11.37 10.05
N GLU A 176 4.48 10.42 9.94
CA GLU A 176 4.50 9.21 10.75
C GLU A 176 5.69 8.32 10.38
N LEU A 177 5.97 8.18 9.08
CA LEU A 177 7.10 7.40 8.57
C LEU A 177 8.45 8.02 8.95
N SER A 178 8.56 9.35 9.04
CA SER A 178 9.80 10.02 9.47
C SER A 178 10.19 9.73 10.92
N GLY A 179 9.22 9.28 11.73
CA GLY A 179 9.43 8.84 13.12
C GLY A 179 9.86 7.37 13.28
N LEU A 180 9.92 6.60 12.19
CA LEU A 180 10.30 5.18 12.19
C LEU A 180 11.73 5.00 11.65
N THR A 181 12.39 3.91 12.04
CA THR A 181 13.68 3.52 11.41
C THR A 181 13.44 2.83 10.07
N GLU A 182 14.41 2.83 9.17
CA GLU A 182 14.29 2.18 7.85
C GLU A 182 13.96 0.68 7.99
N GLU A 183 14.52 -0.02 8.98
CA GLU A 183 14.22 -1.44 9.25
C GLU A 183 12.78 -1.67 9.74
N GLN A 184 12.14 -0.62 10.27
CA GLN A 184 10.74 -0.64 10.67
C GLN A 184 9.79 -0.17 9.55
N GLY A 185 10.34 0.12 8.37
CA GLY A 185 9.63 0.70 7.24
C GLY A 185 9.55 2.22 7.25
N GLY A 186 10.41 2.92 8.01
CA GLY A 186 10.48 4.38 7.99
C GLY A 186 11.06 4.95 6.69
N LEU A 187 11.04 6.28 6.59
CA LEU A 187 11.68 7.02 5.49
C LEU A 187 13.20 6.83 5.50
N ASP A 188 13.85 6.88 4.35
CA ASP A 188 15.32 6.95 4.26
C ASP A 188 15.88 8.34 4.62
N GLU A 189 17.20 8.52 4.55
CA GLU A 189 17.83 9.80 4.88
C GLU A 189 17.41 10.95 3.95
N GLU A 190 17.30 10.69 2.65
CA GLU A 190 16.90 11.68 1.65
C GLU A 190 15.42 12.07 1.82
N GLU A 191 14.55 11.08 2.00
CA GLU A 191 13.13 11.25 2.26
C GLU A 191 12.87 12.02 3.57
N ARG A 192 13.66 11.78 4.62
CA ARG A 192 13.57 12.55 5.88
C ARG A 192 13.95 14.02 5.68
N GLU A 193 14.95 14.32 4.87
CA GLU A 193 15.26 15.71 4.54
C GLU A 193 14.15 16.33 3.66
N PHE A 194 13.58 15.56 2.74
CA PHE A 194 12.46 15.99 1.91
C PHE A 194 11.22 16.35 2.77
N GLU A 195 10.93 15.59 3.83
CA GLU A 195 9.88 15.87 4.81
C GLU A 195 10.14 17.18 5.59
N LYS A 196 11.37 17.39 6.09
CA LYS A 196 11.74 18.63 6.78
C LYS A 196 11.62 19.87 5.90
N LEU A 197 12.02 19.75 4.63
CA LEU A 197 11.86 20.83 3.66
C LEU A 197 10.38 21.15 3.43
N ALA A 198 9.52 20.14 3.45
CA ALA A 198 8.08 20.31 3.30
C ALA A 198 7.49 21.16 4.42
N GLU A 199 7.90 20.95 5.68
CA GLU A 199 7.41 21.71 6.84
C GLU A 199 7.68 23.23 6.72
N ALA A 200 8.73 23.62 5.99
CA ALA A 200 9.10 25.02 5.79
C ALA A 200 8.36 25.70 4.63
N GLU A 201 7.63 24.96 3.80
CA GLU A 201 6.94 25.50 2.62
C GLU A 201 5.58 26.13 2.97
N THR A 202 5.09 27.01 2.08
CA THR A 202 3.74 27.59 2.19
C THR A 202 2.64 26.52 2.02
N LYS A 203 2.93 25.48 1.22
CA LYS A 203 2.08 24.29 1.05
C LYS A 203 2.82 23.05 1.56
N PRO A 204 2.79 22.75 2.87
CA PRO A 204 3.58 21.64 3.43
C PRO A 204 3.25 20.26 2.86
N TRP A 205 2.06 20.10 2.28
CA TRP A 205 1.63 18.87 1.61
C TRP A 205 2.17 18.71 0.18
N ARG A 206 2.78 19.76 -0.41
CA ARG A 206 3.27 19.72 -1.81
C ARG A 206 4.33 18.66 -2.00
N ARG A 207 5.35 18.61 -1.14
CA ARG A 207 6.39 17.58 -1.20
C ARG A 207 5.85 16.18 -0.91
N PRO A 208 5.11 15.93 0.19
CA PRO A 208 4.46 14.64 0.44
C PRO A 208 3.62 14.14 -0.74
N LEU A 209 2.95 15.04 -1.45
CA LEU A 209 2.18 14.69 -2.66
C LEU A 209 3.07 14.12 -3.78
N HIS A 210 4.19 14.77 -4.08
CA HIS A 210 5.15 14.29 -5.09
C HIS A 210 5.88 13.03 -4.62
N TRP A 211 6.32 13.00 -3.37
CA TRP A 211 6.93 11.83 -2.75
C TRP A 211 6.02 10.61 -2.90
N LYS A 212 4.71 10.77 -2.63
CA LYS A 212 3.77 9.66 -2.77
C LYS A 212 3.60 9.24 -4.23
N PHE A 213 3.56 10.19 -5.17
CA PHE A 213 3.51 9.88 -6.61
C PHE A 213 4.72 9.04 -7.03
N PHE A 214 5.94 9.51 -6.75
CA PHE A 214 7.17 8.81 -7.14
C PHE A 214 7.36 7.45 -6.45
N ASN A 215 6.77 7.26 -5.28
CA ASN A 215 6.74 5.95 -4.62
C ASN A 215 5.77 4.96 -5.27
N MET A 216 4.81 5.44 -6.06
CA MET A 216 3.86 4.60 -6.80
C MET A 216 4.29 4.38 -8.25
N ASP A 217 4.91 5.38 -8.88
CA ASP A 217 5.46 5.35 -10.25
C ASP A 217 6.77 4.57 -10.31
N ILE A 218 6.65 3.26 -10.52
CA ILE A 218 7.77 2.31 -10.38
C ILE A 218 7.83 1.28 -11.51
N ALA A 219 6.75 1.10 -12.29
CA ALA A 219 6.61 -0.03 -13.21
C ALA A 219 5.79 0.27 -14.48
N PRO A 220 6.39 0.95 -15.47
CA PRO A 220 7.74 1.54 -15.44
C PRO A 220 7.76 2.87 -14.69
N ASN A 221 8.93 3.30 -14.25
CA ASN A 221 9.10 4.68 -13.79
C ASN A 221 9.06 5.61 -15.02
N ASP A 222 7.90 6.21 -15.28
CA ASP A 222 7.64 6.98 -16.51
C ASP A 222 6.83 8.27 -16.31
N PHE A 223 6.70 8.72 -15.07
CA PHE A 223 5.91 9.90 -14.67
C PHE A 223 4.40 9.77 -14.91
N HIS A 224 3.90 8.54 -15.02
CA HIS A 224 2.48 8.21 -15.07
C HIS A 224 2.15 7.14 -14.04
N LEU A 225 0.90 7.13 -13.58
CA LEU A 225 0.41 6.09 -12.70
C LEU A 225 -0.65 5.27 -13.43
N SER A 226 -0.36 4.00 -13.62
CA SER A 226 -1.31 3.02 -14.12
C SER A 226 -2.32 2.59 -13.05
N GLU A 227 -3.41 1.91 -13.46
CA GLU A 227 -4.36 1.30 -12.53
C GLU A 227 -3.64 0.38 -11.52
N SER A 228 -2.64 -0.38 -11.98
CA SER A 228 -1.89 -1.33 -11.14
C SER A 228 -1.05 -0.63 -10.07
N GLU A 229 -0.49 0.54 -10.37
CA GLU A 229 0.31 1.35 -9.43
C GLU A 229 -0.56 2.13 -8.44
N LEU A 230 -1.76 2.56 -8.87
CA LEU A 230 -2.74 3.21 -8.00
C LEU A 230 -3.45 2.23 -7.07
N MET A 231 -3.60 0.98 -7.52
CA MET A 231 -4.32 -0.09 -6.81
C MET A 231 -4.02 -0.14 -5.31
N PRO A 232 -2.76 -0.18 -4.85
CA PRO A 232 -2.46 -0.40 -3.43
C PRO A 232 -2.94 0.75 -2.55
N MET A 233 -2.81 1.98 -3.04
CA MET A 233 -3.32 3.17 -2.35
C MET A 233 -4.85 3.20 -2.41
N ARG A 234 -5.44 2.94 -3.58
CA ARG A 234 -6.89 2.85 -3.77
C ARG A 234 -7.50 1.85 -2.78
N ALA A 235 -6.96 0.65 -2.70
CA ALA A 235 -7.44 -0.42 -1.83
C ALA A 235 -7.40 -0.07 -0.34
N GLN A 236 -6.46 0.78 0.09
CA GLN A 236 -6.38 1.26 1.47
C GLN A 236 -7.39 2.36 1.75
N LEU A 237 -7.54 3.31 0.82
CA LEU A 237 -8.39 4.48 1.01
C LEU A 237 -9.86 4.21 0.78
N LEU A 238 -10.19 3.39 -0.23
CA LEU A 238 -11.55 3.18 -0.71
C LEU A 238 -12.54 2.90 0.43
N PRO A 239 -12.29 1.98 1.39
CA PRO A 239 -13.22 1.72 2.50
C PRO A 239 -13.55 2.96 3.35
N MET A 240 -12.64 3.90 3.48
CA MET A 240 -12.78 5.10 4.31
C MET A 240 -13.20 6.32 3.51
N GLU A 241 -12.88 6.33 2.22
CA GLU A 241 -13.10 7.42 1.30
C GLU A 241 -13.77 6.89 0.01
N PRO A 242 -15.11 6.71 0.01
CA PRO A 242 -15.84 6.15 -1.13
C PRO A 242 -15.73 6.97 -2.43
N CYS A 243 -15.27 8.22 -2.34
CA CYS A 243 -15.00 9.08 -3.49
C CYS A 243 -13.66 8.82 -4.17
N THR A 244 -12.85 7.87 -3.69
CA THR A 244 -11.52 7.57 -4.25
C THR A 244 -11.58 7.32 -5.76
N ASP A 245 -12.46 6.42 -6.21
CA ASP A 245 -12.59 6.07 -7.63
C ASP A 245 -13.07 7.26 -8.47
N ALA A 246 -14.08 7.97 -7.97
CA ALA A 246 -14.62 9.14 -8.66
C ALA A 246 -13.59 10.28 -8.77
N PHE A 247 -12.73 10.43 -7.75
CA PHE A 247 -11.66 11.42 -7.77
C PHE A 247 -10.56 11.02 -8.77
N ILE A 248 -10.04 9.79 -8.70
CA ILE A 248 -9.00 9.31 -9.64
C ILE A 248 -9.47 9.46 -11.08
N ALA A 249 -10.70 9.01 -11.39
CA ALA A 249 -11.29 9.15 -12.72
C ALA A 249 -11.50 10.62 -13.15
N SER A 250 -11.64 11.56 -12.21
CA SER A 250 -11.74 12.99 -12.54
C SER A 250 -10.38 13.65 -12.82
N CYS A 251 -9.28 12.96 -12.47
CA CYS A 251 -7.92 13.45 -12.68
C CYS A 251 -7.36 13.04 -14.04
N ASP A 252 -7.84 11.96 -14.62
CA ASP A 252 -7.56 11.59 -16.01
C ASP A 252 -8.29 12.57 -16.94
N THR A 253 -7.60 13.64 -17.35
CA THR A 253 -8.21 14.72 -18.13
C THR A 253 -8.11 14.50 -19.63
N ASN A 254 -7.17 13.65 -20.06
CA ASN A 254 -6.96 13.30 -21.45
C ASN A 254 -7.56 11.92 -21.83
N ASP A 255 -8.15 11.20 -20.87
CA ASP A 255 -8.88 9.92 -21.02
C ASP A 255 -7.97 8.83 -21.61
N ASP A 256 -6.75 8.73 -21.09
CA ASP A 256 -5.74 7.75 -21.51
C ASP A 256 -5.52 6.59 -20.53
N ASP A 257 -6.37 6.49 -19.49
CA ASP A 257 -6.33 5.50 -18.41
C ASP A 257 -5.04 5.57 -17.55
N LEU A 258 -4.24 6.64 -17.71
CA LEU A 258 -3.05 6.92 -16.92
C LEU A 258 -3.21 8.26 -16.20
N ILE A 259 -2.60 8.37 -15.02
CA ILE A 259 -2.55 9.66 -14.31
C ILE A 259 -1.13 10.20 -14.38
N SER A 260 -0.91 11.21 -15.22
CA SER A 260 0.39 11.90 -15.28
C SER A 260 0.68 12.68 -13.99
N ILE A 261 1.96 12.99 -13.73
CA ILE A 261 2.33 13.87 -12.60
C ILE A 261 1.66 15.25 -12.70
N VAL A 262 1.41 15.74 -13.92
CA VAL A 262 0.75 17.03 -14.17
C VAL A 262 -0.71 16.97 -13.75
N GLU A 263 -1.42 15.92 -14.17
CA GLU A 263 -2.82 15.69 -13.80
C GLU A 263 -2.97 15.50 -12.30
N TRP A 264 -2.15 14.64 -11.70
CA TRP A 264 -2.12 14.40 -10.26
C TRP A 264 -1.93 15.69 -9.46
N GLY A 265 -0.92 16.49 -9.83
CA GLY A 265 -0.64 17.78 -9.19
C GLY A 265 -1.80 18.77 -9.34
N THR A 266 -2.34 18.89 -10.56
CA THR A 266 -3.45 19.81 -10.87
C THR A 266 -4.71 19.43 -10.10
N CYS A 267 -5.05 18.14 -10.05
CA CYS A 267 -6.19 17.61 -9.30
C CYS A 267 -6.12 17.92 -7.79
N MET A 268 -4.90 18.05 -7.26
CA MET A 268 -4.61 18.38 -5.87
C MET A 268 -4.47 19.89 -5.61
N GLY A 269 -4.65 20.72 -6.64
CA GLY A 269 -4.60 22.18 -6.54
C GLY A 269 -3.17 22.74 -6.52
N LEU A 270 -2.26 22.10 -7.25
CA LEU A 270 -0.99 22.69 -7.65
C LEU A 270 -1.12 23.39 -8.99
N ASN A 271 -0.35 24.45 -9.16
CA ASN A 271 -0.09 25.06 -10.47
C ASN A 271 1.14 24.41 -11.12
N GLU A 272 1.33 24.56 -12.43
CA GLU A 272 2.46 23.98 -13.18
C GLU A 272 3.83 24.30 -12.56
N GLU A 273 4.05 25.52 -12.06
CA GLU A 273 5.30 25.94 -11.42
C GLU A 273 5.60 25.23 -10.09
N GLU A 274 4.59 24.62 -9.47
CA GLU A 274 4.70 23.93 -8.19
C GLU A 274 4.97 22.42 -8.34
N ILE A 275 4.86 21.90 -9.58
CA ILE A 275 5.05 20.49 -9.92
C ILE A 275 6.54 20.15 -10.02
N LEU A 276 6.95 19.10 -9.34
CA LEU A 276 8.30 18.56 -9.33
C LEU A 276 8.39 17.38 -10.29
N TYR A 277 9.54 17.25 -10.95
CA TYR A 277 9.91 16.17 -11.87
C TYR A 277 11.23 15.56 -11.41
#